data_AF-A0A7C3A5H7-F1
#
_entry.id   AF-A0A7C3A5H7-F1
#
_cell.length_a   1.000
_cell.length_b   1.000
_cell.length_c   1.000
_cell.angle_alpha   90.00
_cell.angle_beta   90.00
_cell.angle_gamma   90.00
#
_symmetry.space_group_name_H-M   'P 1'
#
loop_
_entity.id
_entity.type
_entity.pdbx_description
1 polymer ?
#
loop_
_entity_poly.entity_id
_entity_poly.type
_entity_poly.pdbx_seq_one_letter_code
_entity_poly.pdbx_strand_id
1 'polypeptide(L)'
;MLSEFDWLRRCDTGAELLATLQYFDEHPGLPPGGDEIGMPHSAFGGPCRRCWIYPRISTDKGELYCQFCSEILARAEKLYQLSRRSVIIWGFVNRLPKHLTGKVAEEDPLLFGRYVHDENKFLAVMHRYRLKTWLKEIVIYYGSQIKGIFQIFPPIVYKKKLSMGDILCRASYHDVLFAPTDQLMIRFYSSPLQLIRPHLRDREGMLTFQVSEFLN
;
A
#
# COMPACT_ATOMS: atom_id res chain seq x y z
N MET A 1 -13.38 2.59 -15.49
CA MET A 1 -13.64 2.50 -14.05
C MET A 1 -12.32 2.35 -13.30
N LEU A 2 -12.23 2.79 -12.04
CA LEU A 2 -10.96 2.72 -11.29
C LEU A 2 -10.61 1.27 -10.91
N SER A 3 -9.36 0.88 -11.14
CA SER A 3 -8.77 -0.36 -10.60
C SER A 3 -8.52 -0.24 -9.09
N GLU A 4 -8.29 -1.36 -8.42
CA GLU A 4 -7.89 -1.38 -7.00
C GLU A 4 -6.62 -0.56 -6.75
N PHE A 5 -5.63 -0.65 -7.64
CA PHE A 5 -4.41 0.16 -7.51
C PHE A 5 -4.70 1.66 -7.65
N ASP A 6 -5.64 2.07 -8.51
CA ASP A 6 -6.03 3.48 -8.63
C ASP A 6 -6.58 4.04 -7.32
N TRP A 7 -7.30 3.20 -6.58
CA TRP A 7 -7.81 3.55 -5.26
C TRP A 7 -6.71 3.64 -4.20
N LEU A 8 -5.75 2.71 -4.20
CA LEU A 8 -4.57 2.79 -3.31
C LEU A 8 -3.75 4.06 -3.58
N ARG A 9 -3.59 4.44 -4.85
CA ARG A 9 -2.90 5.68 -5.28
C ARG A 9 -3.62 6.96 -4.87
N ARG A 10 -4.87 6.89 -4.43
CA ARG A 10 -5.66 8.03 -3.97
C ARG A 10 -5.69 8.19 -2.45
N CYS A 11 -5.00 7.33 -1.70
CA CYS A 11 -4.94 7.41 -0.25
C CYS A 11 -4.03 8.57 0.19
N ASP A 12 -4.52 9.50 1.01
CA ASP A 12 -3.70 10.58 1.53
C ASP A 12 -2.78 10.11 2.67
N THR A 13 -3.26 9.16 3.48
CA THR A 13 -2.57 8.66 4.68
C THR A 13 -2.45 7.14 4.68
N GLY A 14 -1.58 6.59 5.53
CA GLY A 14 -1.51 5.15 5.76
C GLY A 14 -2.76 4.58 6.44
N ALA A 15 -3.52 5.40 7.16
CA ALA A 15 -4.80 4.98 7.74
C ALA A 15 -5.85 4.75 6.64
N GLU A 16 -5.92 5.66 5.66
CA GLU A 16 -6.74 5.45 4.46
C GLU A 16 -6.28 4.26 3.63
N LEU A 17 -4.97 4.07 3.50
CA LEU A 17 -4.43 2.90 2.80
C LEU A 17 -4.91 1.61 3.47
N LEU A 18 -4.78 1.53 4.80
CA LEU A 18 -5.21 0.36 5.55
C LEU A 18 -6.73 0.14 5.46
N ALA A 19 -7.52 1.21 5.58
CA ALA A 19 -8.96 1.16 5.39
C ALA A 19 -9.34 0.63 4.00
N THR A 20 -8.60 1.05 2.97
CA THR A 20 -8.82 0.63 1.58
C THR A 20 -8.48 -0.85 1.39
N LEU A 21 -7.37 -1.33 1.96
CA LEU A 21 -7.01 -2.75 1.90
C LEU A 21 -8.03 -3.63 2.61
N GLN A 22 -8.44 -3.25 3.83
CA GLN A 22 -9.49 -3.98 4.56
C GLN A 22 -10.82 -4.00 3.82
N TYR A 23 -11.15 -2.91 3.12
CA TYR A 23 -12.36 -2.88 2.30
C TYR A 23 -12.30 -3.88 1.14
N PHE A 24 -11.19 -3.98 0.43
CA PHE A 24 -11.02 -4.96 -0.66
C PHE A 24 -11.08 -6.40 -0.14
N ASP A 25 -10.49 -6.64 1.02
CA ASP A 25 -10.54 -7.95 1.68
C ASP A 25 -11.99 -8.35 2.03
N GLU A 26 -12.82 -7.40 2.47
CA GLU A 26 -14.25 -7.62 2.76
C GLU A 26 -15.13 -7.72 1.50
N HIS A 27 -14.73 -7.08 0.39
CA HIS A 27 -15.52 -6.95 -0.83
C HIS A 27 -14.72 -7.38 -2.08
N PRO A 28 -14.31 -8.66 -2.18
CA PRO A 28 -13.46 -9.12 -3.26
C PRO A 28 -14.16 -9.02 -4.62
N GLY A 29 -13.48 -8.44 -5.61
CA GLY A 29 -13.95 -8.40 -7.01
C GLY A 29 -14.99 -7.33 -7.32
N LEU A 30 -15.39 -6.50 -6.36
CA LEU A 30 -16.25 -5.34 -6.61
C LEU A 30 -15.38 -4.09 -6.80
N PRO A 31 -15.26 -3.54 -8.03
CA PRO A 31 -14.58 -2.28 -8.21
C PRO A 31 -15.36 -1.21 -7.42
N PRO A 32 -14.72 -0.51 -6.48
CA PRO A 32 -15.45 0.46 -5.68
C PRO A 32 -15.84 1.65 -6.54
N GLY A 33 -17.08 2.12 -6.39
CA GLY A 33 -17.55 3.38 -6.96
C GLY A 33 -18.70 3.31 -7.96
N GLY A 34 -19.17 2.13 -8.35
CA GLY A 34 -20.27 1.99 -9.33
C GLY A 34 -19.89 2.47 -10.74
N ASP A 35 -20.76 2.25 -11.73
CA ASP A 35 -20.42 2.53 -13.14
C ASP A 35 -20.63 3.99 -13.55
N GLU A 36 -21.22 4.81 -12.68
CA GLU A 36 -21.60 6.19 -12.99
C GLU A 36 -20.48 7.19 -12.71
N ILE A 37 -20.24 8.09 -13.66
CA ILE A 37 -19.31 9.20 -13.52
C ILE A 37 -20.07 10.42 -12.98
N GLY A 38 -19.49 11.08 -11.98
CA GLY A 38 -20.04 12.29 -11.39
C GLY A 38 -20.12 13.43 -12.41
N MET A 39 -21.11 14.30 -12.23
CA MET A 39 -21.28 15.47 -13.08
C MET A 39 -20.05 16.38 -13.05
N PRO A 40 -19.82 17.20 -14.10
CA PRO A 40 -18.75 18.19 -14.10
C PRO A 40 -18.80 19.09 -12.86
N HIS A 41 -17.64 19.57 -12.41
CA HIS A 41 -17.54 20.42 -11.21
C HIS A 41 -18.40 21.69 -11.27
N SER A 42 -18.73 22.17 -12.47
CA SER A 42 -19.60 23.33 -12.71
C SER A 42 -21.09 23.06 -12.53
N ALA A 43 -21.53 21.80 -12.42
CA ALA A 43 -22.94 21.42 -12.28
C ALA A 43 -23.32 21.21 -10.79
N PHE A 44 -24.61 21.41 -10.47
CA PHE A 44 -25.15 21.06 -9.15
C PHE A 44 -24.92 19.57 -8.87
N GLY A 45 -24.32 19.25 -7.72
CA GLY A 45 -23.92 17.90 -7.33
C GLY A 45 -22.42 17.63 -7.49
N GLY A 46 -21.82 17.95 -8.65
CA GLY A 46 -20.38 17.79 -8.93
C GLY A 46 -19.79 16.39 -8.63
N PRO A 47 -18.48 16.19 -8.85
CA PRO A 47 -17.85 14.93 -8.49
C PRO A 47 -17.48 14.93 -7.00
N CYS A 48 -17.27 13.74 -6.45
CA CYS A 48 -16.69 13.52 -5.13
C CYS A 48 -15.39 14.33 -4.96
N ARG A 49 -15.26 15.07 -3.86
CA ARG A 49 -14.09 15.95 -3.62
C ARG A 49 -12.79 15.20 -3.32
N ARG A 50 -12.86 13.88 -3.09
CA ARG A 50 -11.69 13.01 -2.87
C ARG A 50 -11.25 12.32 -4.15
N CYS A 51 -12.15 11.57 -4.81
CA CYS A 51 -11.79 10.82 -6.02
C CYS A 51 -11.94 11.62 -7.31
N TRP A 52 -12.71 12.71 -7.32
CA TRP A 52 -12.97 13.55 -8.50
C TRP A 52 -13.56 12.79 -9.71
N ILE A 53 -14.08 11.59 -9.49
CA ILE A 53 -14.59 10.71 -10.55
C ILE A 53 -16.05 10.36 -10.30
N TYR A 54 -16.36 9.79 -9.14
CA TYR A 54 -17.70 9.26 -8.86
C TYR A 54 -18.64 10.36 -8.32
N PRO A 55 -19.96 10.22 -8.51
CA PRO A 55 -20.94 11.16 -8.00
C PRO A 55 -20.92 11.22 -6.47
N ARG A 56 -21.30 12.38 -5.92
CA ARG A 56 -21.52 12.52 -4.47
C ARG A 56 -22.78 11.76 -4.07
N ILE A 57 -22.84 11.33 -2.81
CA ILE A 57 -24.07 10.74 -2.27
C ILE A 57 -25.17 11.80 -2.33
N SER A 58 -26.27 11.50 -3.02
CA SER A 58 -27.43 12.39 -3.11
C SER A 58 -28.22 12.36 -1.81
N THR A 59 -27.83 13.20 -0.84
CA THR A 59 -28.59 13.42 0.39
C THR A 59 -28.97 14.90 0.52
N ASP A 60 -30.06 15.17 1.23
CA ASP A 60 -30.54 16.53 1.53
C ASP A 60 -29.49 17.40 2.24
N LYS A 61 -28.46 16.78 2.84
CA LYS A 61 -27.39 17.45 3.60
C LYS A 61 -26.19 17.86 2.73
N GLY A 62 -26.17 17.56 1.44
CA GLY A 62 -25.09 17.98 0.53
C GLY A 62 -23.74 17.33 0.85
N GLU A 63 -23.70 15.99 0.88
CA GLU A 63 -22.47 15.22 1.09
C GLU A 63 -21.38 15.59 0.07
N LEU A 64 -20.11 15.58 0.52
CA LEU A 64 -18.96 15.99 -0.30
C LEU A 64 -18.29 14.83 -1.04
N TYR A 65 -18.63 13.60 -0.68
CA TYR A 65 -17.93 12.39 -1.11
C TYR A 65 -18.89 11.38 -1.75
N CYS A 66 -18.34 10.49 -2.57
CA CYS A 66 -19.06 9.28 -3.01
C CYS A 66 -19.12 8.28 -1.85
N GLN A 67 -20.00 7.28 -1.96
CA GLN A 67 -20.19 6.23 -0.95
C GLN A 67 -18.86 5.60 -0.51
N PHE A 68 -18.07 5.11 -1.47
CA PHE A 68 -16.78 4.49 -1.17
C PHE A 68 -15.82 5.42 -0.43
N CYS A 69 -15.64 6.66 -0.92
CA CYS A 69 -14.75 7.62 -0.26
C CYS A 69 -15.22 7.95 1.17
N SER A 70 -16.53 8.05 1.39
CA SER A 70 -17.10 8.30 2.71
C SER A 70 -16.81 7.12 3.67
N GLU A 71 -17.05 5.89 3.22
CA GLU A 71 -16.79 4.68 4.00
C GLU A 71 -15.31 4.52 4.35
N ILE A 72 -14.40 4.76 3.38
CA ILE A 72 -12.96 4.70 3.62
C ILE A 72 -12.51 5.75 4.65
N LEU A 73 -13.02 6.99 4.56
CA LEU A 73 -12.67 8.04 5.51
C LEU A 73 -13.17 7.69 6.92
N ALA A 74 -14.41 7.22 7.06
CA ALA A 74 -14.97 6.80 8.34
C ALA A 74 -14.21 5.62 8.97
N ARG A 75 -13.74 4.66 8.16
CA ARG A 75 -12.89 3.55 8.62
C ARG A 75 -11.50 4.05 9.02
N ALA A 76 -10.91 4.95 8.24
CA ALA A 76 -9.55 5.47 8.46
C ALA A 76 -9.40 6.17 9.82
N GLU A 77 -10.44 6.85 10.31
CA GLU A 77 -10.43 7.50 11.64
C GLU A 77 -10.11 6.50 12.76
N LYS A 78 -10.69 5.29 12.70
CA LYS A 78 -10.48 4.23 13.69
C LYS A 78 -9.10 3.56 13.55
N LEU A 79 -8.53 3.60 12.36
CA LEU A 79 -7.27 2.93 12.02
C LEU A 79 -6.03 3.82 12.19
N TYR A 80 -6.20 5.08 12.57
CA TYR A 80 -5.11 6.04 12.72
C TYR A 80 -3.99 5.54 13.65
N GLN A 81 -4.34 5.06 14.85
CA GLN A 81 -3.34 4.57 15.82
C GLN A 81 -2.65 3.29 15.34
N LEU A 82 -3.39 2.42 14.65
CA LEU A 82 -2.86 1.18 14.09
C LEU A 82 -1.84 1.49 12.98
N SER A 83 -2.20 2.38 12.06
CA SER A 83 -1.33 2.87 10.98
C SER A 83 0.00 3.40 11.53
N ARG A 84 -0.01 4.21 12.60
CA ARG A 84 1.24 4.75 13.20
C ARG A 84 2.24 3.70 13.70
N ARG A 85 1.77 2.50 14.02
CA ARG A 85 2.61 1.38 14.49
C ARG A 85 2.89 0.36 13.40
N SER A 86 2.39 0.63 12.20
CA SER A 86 2.53 -0.25 11.05
C SER A 86 3.78 0.08 10.24
N VAL A 87 4.20 -0.91 9.46
CA VAL A 87 5.17 -0.76 8.38
C VAL A 87 4.53 -1.22 7.09
N ILE A 88 4.89 -0.56 6.00
CA ILE A 88 4.45 -0.89 4.65
C ILE A 88 5.61 -1.56 3.92
N ILE A 89 5.29 -2.64 3.23
CA ILE A 89 6.23 -3.41 2.42
C ILE A 89 5.69 -3.42 1.00
N TRP A 90 6.43 -2.79 0.09
CA TRP A 90 6.21 -2.91 -1.34
C TRP A 90 7.25 -3.86 -1.91
N GLY A 91 6.82 -5.01 -2.44
CA GLY A 91 7.70 -6.06 -2.91
C GLY A 91 7.61 -6.25 -4.42
N PHE A 92 8.76 -6.40 -5.06
CA PHE A 92 8.89 -6.86 -6.44
C PHE A 92 9.83 -8.06 -6.47
N VAL A 93 9.26 -9.24 -6.71
CA VAL A 93 9.93 -10.54 -6.60
C VAL A 93 9.68 -11.41 -7.81
N ASN A 94 10.57 -12.37 -8.05
CA ASN A 94 10.40 -13.38 -9.11
C ASN A 94 9.20 -14.32 -8.87
N ARG A 95 8.79 -14.50 -7.61
CA ARG A 95 7.65 -15.34 -7.22
C ARG A 95 7.05 -14.82 -5.92
N LEU A 96 5.72 -14.63 -5.91
CA LEU A 96 5.02 -14.26 -4.68
C LEU A 96 5.07 -15.38 -3.63
N PRO A 97 5.35 -15.03 -2.36
CA PRO A 97 5.10 -15.93 -1.23
C PRO A 97 3.63 -16.42 -1.20
N LYS A 98 3.42 -17.72 -1.02
CA LYS A 98 2.09 -18.36 -1.03
C LYS A 98 1.12 -17.76 -0.01
N HIS A 99 1.62 -17.37 1.17
CA HIS A 99 0.80 -16.75 2.21
C HIS A 99 0.24 -15.39 1.78
N LEU A 100 0.87 -14.71 0.81
CA LEU A 100 0.36 -13.48 0.22
C LEU A 100 -0.70 -13.72 -0.86
N THR A 101 -0.73 -14.91 -1.48
CA THR A 101 -1.67 -15.25 -2.56
C THR A 101 -2.99 -15.91 -2.11
N GLY A 102 -3.12 -16.28 -0.82
CA GLY A 102 -4.35 -16.90 -0.28
C GLY A 102 -5.53 -15.92 -0.12
N LYS A 103 -6.73 -16.42 0.23
CA LYS A 103 -7.84 -15.58 0.71
C LYS A 103 -7.61 -15.21 2.19
N VAL A 104 -8.09 -14.05 2.62
CA VAL A 104 -7.86 -13.44 3.95
C VAL A 104 -8.39 -14.30 5.10
N ALA A 105 -9.26 -15.26 4.82
CA ALA A 105 -10.08 -15.88 5.85
C ALA A 105 -9.31 -16.67 6.93
N GLU A 106 -8.11 -17.21 6.72
CA GLU A 106 -7.54 -18.13 7.74
C GLU A 106 -6.02 -18.13 8.04
N GLU A 107 -5.10 -17.50 7.29
CA GLU A 107 -3.69 -17.99 7.34
C GLU A 107 -2.53 -17.02 7.61
N ASP A 108 -2.71 -15.72 7.92
CA ASP A 108 -1.55 -14.92 8.39
C ASP A 108 -1.91 -13.86 9.47
N PRO A 109 -1.79 -14.17 10.77
CA PRO A 109 -2.07 -13.24 11.87
C PRO A 109 -1.10 -12.04 11.91
N LEU A 110 -0.09 -12.00 11.04
CA LEU A 110 0.93 -10.95 11.02
C LEU A 110 0.53 -9.73 10.19
N LEU A 111 -0.40 -9.88 9.22
CA LEU A 111 -0.75 -8.83 8.27
C LEU A 111 -2.03 -8.08 8.66
N PHE A 112 -2.01 -6.75 8.53
CA PHE A 112 -3.18 -5.89 8.70
C PHE A 112 -3.92 -5.64 7.38
N GLY A 113 -3.24 -5.81 6.26
CA GLY A 113 -3.81 -5.68 4.93
C GLY A 113 -2.78 -6.05 3.87
N ARG A 114 -3.26 -6.52 2.72
CA ARG A 114 -2.43 -6.89 1.58
C ARG A 114 -3.09 -6.51 0.27
N TYR A 115 -2.28 -6.38 -0.77
CA TYR A 115 -2.74 -6.19 -2.13
C TYR A 115 -1.74 -6.85 -3.08
N VAL A 116 -2.24 -7.67 -4.01
CA VAL A 116 -1.43 -8.30 -5.06
C VAL A 116 -1.69 -7.55 -6.35
N HIS A 117 -0.64 -6.98 -6.93
CA HIS A 117 -0.76 -6.17 -8.15
C HIS A 117 -0.67 -7.02 -9.41
N ASP A 118 0.30 -7.94 -9.43
CA ASP A 118 0.55 -8.89 -10.52
C ASP A 118 1.30 -10.12 -9.95
N GLU A 119 1.81 -11.00 -10.80
CA GLU A 119 2.54 -12.23 -10.41
C GLU A 119 3.86 -11.98 -9.66
N ASN A 120 4.33 -10.73 -9.62
CA ASN A 120 5.64 -10.33 -9.12
C ASN A 120 5.56 -9.22 -8.07
N LYS A 121 4.48 -8.45 -8.04
CA LYS A 121 4.34 -7.25 -7.21
C LYS A 121 3.24 -7.40 -6.17
N PHE A 122 3.58 -6.99 -4.96
CA PHE A 122 2.62 -6.95 -3.86
C PHE A 122 2.88 -5.78 -2.93
N LEU A 123 1.84 -5.45 -2.17
CA LEU A 123 1.85 -4.53 -1.06
C LEU A 123 1.38 -5.29 0.18
N ALA A 124 2.09 -5.14 1.28
CA ALA A 124 1.69 -5.68 2.57
C ALA A 124 1.83 -4.61 3.66
N VAL A 125 0.91 -4.63 4.62
CA VAL A 125 0.92 -3.76 5.80
C VAL A 125 0.88 -4.64 7.03
N MET A 126 1.77 -4.41 7.99
CA MET A 126 1.86 -5.20 9.22
C MET A 126 2.33 -4.36 10.40
N HIS A 127 2.22 -4.90 11.61
CA HIS A 127 2.82 -4.26 12.79
C HIS A 127 4.35 -4.26 12.69
N ARG A 128 5.00 -3.13 12.99
CA ARG A 128 6.47 -2.99 12.87
C ARG A 128 7.27 -4.05 13.63
N TYR A 129 6.78 -4.50 14.79
CA TYR A 129 7.44 -5.54 15.60
C TYR A 129 7.38 -6.93 14.98
N ARG A 130 6.47 -7.18 14.03
CA ARG A 130 6.36 -8.46 13.33
C ARG A 130 7.29 -8.57 12.13
N LEU A 131 7.85 -7.46 11.66
CA LEU A 131 8.66 -7.41 10.44
C LEU A 131 9.83 -8.42 10.47
N LYS A 132 10.60 -8.45 11.57
CA LYS A 132 11.74 -9.37 11.69
C LYS A 132 11.29 -10.84 11.65
N THR A 133 10.18 -11.17 12.32
CA THR A 133 9.60 -12.52 12.31
C THR A 133 9.13 -12.91 10.91
N TRP A 134 8.38 -12.04 10.25
CA TRP A 134 7.86 -12.27 8.91
C TRP A 134 8.97 -12.45 7.87
N LEU A 135 10.03 -11.64 7.93
CA LEU A 135 11.20 -11.81 7.06
C LEU A 135 11.92 -13.13 7.31
N LYS A 136 12.04 -13.56 8.58
CA LYS A 136 12.61 -14.88 8.91
C LYS A 136 11.77 -16.01 8.32
N GLU A 137 10.44 -15.94 8.43
CA GLU A 137 9.55 -16.93 7.83
C GLU A 137 9.72 -17.00 6.32
N ILE A 138 9.82 -15.85 5.64
CA ILE A 138 10.10 -15.82 4.20
C ILE A 138 11.41 -16.53 3.87
N VAL A 139 12.49 -16.25 4.60
CA VAL A 139 13.79 -16.89 4.36
C VAL A 139 13.75 -18.38 4.70
N ILE A 140 13.03 -18.81 5.73
CA ILE A 140 12.92 -20.22 6.11
C ILE A 140 12.12 -21.01 5.07
N TYR A 141 10.97 -20.49 4.64
CA TYR A 141 10.06 -21.21 3.73
C TYR A 141 10.49 -21.13 2.27
N TYR A 142 11.08 -20.02 1.85
CA TYR A 142 11.40 -19.77 0.45
C TYR A 142 12.91 -19.67 0.17
N GLY A 143 13.74 -19.42 1.19
CA GLY A 143 15.20 -19.41 1.06
C GLY A 143 15.70 -18.55 -0.11
N SER A 144 16.55 -19.14 -0.94
CA SER A 144 17.10 -18.54 -2.16
C SER A 144 16.15 -18.54 -3.36
N GLN A 145 14.94 -19.11 -3.22
CA GLN A 145 13.97 -19.18 -4.33
C GLN A 145 13.29 -17.84 -4.58
N ILE A 146 13.12 -17.01 -3.55
CA ILE A 146 12.63 -15.64 -3.70
C ILE A 146 13.80 -14.72 -3.95
N LYS A 147 13.75 -14.06 -5.11
CA LYS A 147 14.73 -13.08 -5.58
C LYS A 147 13.99 -11.79 -5.91
N GLY A 148 14.67 -10.66 -5.74
CA GLY A 148 14.12 -9.34 -6.02
C GLY A 148 14.32 -8.39 -4.86
N ILE A 149 13.33 -7.55 -4.58
CA ILE A 149 13.47 -6.43 -3.63
C ILE A 149 12.22 -6.20 -2.80
N PHE A 150 12.42 -5.99 -1.49
CA PHE A 150 11.43 -5.46 -0.57
C PHE A 150 11.78 -4.02 -0.21
N GLN A 151 10.90 -3.09 -0.56
CA GLN A 151 10.96 -1.69 -0.13
C GLN A 151 10.08 -1.54 1.11
N ILE A 152 10.72 -1.24 2.24
CA ILE A 152 10.10 -1.19 3.57
C ILE A 152 10.12 0.25 4.06
N PHE A 153 8.96 0.80 4.39
CA PHE A 153 8.83 2.20 4.82
C PHE A 153 7.65 2.40 5.77
N PRO A 154 7.71 3.39 6.69
CA PRO A 154 6.58 3.72 7.54
C PRO A 154 5.49 4.48 6.76
N PRO A 155 4.23 4.39 7.18
CA PRO A 155 3.13 5.13 6.55
C PRO A 155 3.25 6.64 6.73
N ILE A 156 2.62 7.38 5.82
CA ILE A 156 2.30 8.79 6.05
C ILE A 156 1.17 8.88 7.07
N VAL A 157 1.48 9.42 8.24
CA VAL A 157 0.51 9.53 9.34
C VAL A 157 -0.47 10.68 9.13
N TYR A 158 0.01 11.82 8.61
CA TYR A 158 -0.77 13.02 8.41
C TYR A 158 -0.48 13.59 7.04
N LYS A 159 -1.51 14.13 6.39
CA LYS A 159 -1.40 14.72 5.06
C LYS A 159 -0.37 15.87 5.08
N LYS A 160 0.72 15.68 4.35
CA LYS A 160 1.73 16.71 4.09
C LYS A 160 1.58 17.20 2.64
N LYS A 161 2.62 17.79 2.09
CA LYS A 161 2.74 18.04 0.64
C LYS A 161 2.68 16.78 -0.22
N LEU A 162 2.88 15.60 0.38
CA LEU A 162 2.81 14.30 -0.30
C LEU A 162 1.80 13.39 0.41
N SER A 163 1.09 12.63 -0.41
CA SER A 163 0.11 11.61 -0.03
C SER A 163 0.75 10.23 0.05
N MET A 164 0.10 9.30 0.75
CA MET A 164 0.49 7.90 0.74
C MET A 164 0.50 7.33 -0.68
N GLY A 165 -0.45 7.74 -1.52
CA GLY A 165 -0.49 7.41 -2.94
C GLY A 165 0.74 7.85 -3.72
N ASP A 166 1.28 9.04 -3.45
CA ASP A 166 2.52 9.52 -4.08
C ASP A 166 3.71 8.63 -3.71
N ILE A 167 3.78 8.19 -2.45
CA ILE A 167 4.83 7.29 -1.97
C ILE A 167 4.73 5.91 -2.62
N LEU A 168 3.52 5.36 -2.77
CA LEU A 168 3.30 4.09 -3.47
C LEU A 168 3.68 4.18 -4.94
N CYS A 169 3.33 5.27 -5.62
CA CYS A 169 3.76 5.51 -7.01
C CYS A 169 5.29 5.53 -7.12
N ARG A 170 5.98 6.13 -6.15
CA ARG A 170 7.44 6.17 -6.11
C ARG A 170 8.05 4.80 -5.85
N ALA A 171 7.52 4.04 -4.89
CA ALA A 171 7.96 2.67 -4.63
C ALA A 171 7.82 1.81 -5.90
N SER A 172 6.64 1.83 -6.52
CA SER A 172 6.38 1.09 -7.77
C SER A 172 7.30 1.50 -8.94
N TYR A 173 7.62 2.79 -9.06
CA TYR A 173 8.56 3.26 -10.08
C TYR A 173 9.99 2.73 -9.87
N HIS A 174 10.44 2.66 -8.62
CA HIS A 174 11.80 2.24 -8.30
C HIS A 174 12.04 0.74 -8.53
N ASP A 175 11.01 -0.10 -8.56
CA ASP A 175 11.14 -1.55 -8.79
C ASP A 175 11.91 -1.88 -10.08
N VAL A 176 11.69 -1.09 -11.14
CA VAL A 176 12.22 -1.31 -12.49
C VAL A 176 13.75 -1.18 -12.52
N LEU A 177 14.33 -0.45 -11.57
CA LEU A 177 15.77 -0.20 -11.52
C LEU A 177 16.57 -1.35 -10.89
N PHE A 178 15.91 -2.40 -10.36
CA PHE A 178 16.58 -3.47 -9.58
C PHE A 178 16.38 -4.89 -10.13
N ALA A 179 15.85 -5.05 -11.35
CA ALA A 179 15.87 -6.35 -12.03
C ALA A 179 17.23 -6.56 -12.74
N PRO A 180 17.97 -7.68 -12.56
CA PRO A 180 17.71 -8.87 -11.75
C PRO A 180 18.75 -9.05 -10.63
N THR A 181 18.34 -8.98 -9.36
CA THR A 181 19.19 -9.43 -8.26
C THR A 181 19.09 -10.95 -8.10
N ASP A 182 20.22 -11.62 -7.92
CA ASP A 182 20.25 -13.08 -7.67
C ASP A 182 19.76 -13.48 -6.28
N GLN A 183 19.40 -12.50 -5.46
CA GLN A 183 19.03 -12.66 -4.07
C GLN A 183 17.89 -11.70 -3.72
N LEU A 184 17.29 -11.93 -2.56
CA LEU A 184 16.32 -11.01 -1.96
C LEU A 184 17.06 -9.85 -1.28
N MET A 185 16.82 -8.65 -1.79
CA MET A 185 17.34 -7.40 -1.25
C MET A 185 16.28 -6.69 -0.41
N ILE A 186 16.72 -6.00 0.63
CA ILE A 186 15.87 -5.16 1.48
C ILE A 186 16.31 -3.70 1.33
N ARG A 187 15.35 -2.84 1.01
CA ARG A 187 15.48 -1.39 1.14
C ARG A 187 14.68 -0.88 2.30
N PHE A 188 15.38 -0.41 3.32
CA PHE A 188 14.73 0.10 4.53
C PHE A 188 14.79 1.62 4.59
N TYR A 189 13.62 2.25 4.62
CA TYR A 189 13.46 3.68 4.78
C TYR A 189 12.90 3.97 6.17
N SER A 190 13.61 4.78 6.96
CA SER A 190 13.14 5.19 8.30
C SER A 190 12.04 6.27 8.24
N SER A 191 11.81 6.85 7.07
CA SER A 191 10.78 7.85 6.80
C SER A 191 10.27 7.71 5.37
N PRO A 192 8.96 7.85 5.09
CA PRO A 192 8.42 7.69 3.75
C PRO A 192 9.03 8.67 2.74
N LEU A 193 9.46 9.86 3.19
CA LEU A 193 10.02 10.89 2.31
C LEU A 193 11.38 10.49 1.71
N GLN A 194 12.06 9.49 2.27
CA GLN A 194 13.33 9.00 1.74
C GLN A 194 13.17 8.28 0.39
N LEU A 195 11.95 7.85 0.03
CA LEU A 195 11.63 7.28 -1.30
C LEU A 195 11.69 8.31 -2.44
N ILE A 196 11.66 9.61 -2.13
CA ILE A 196 11.70 10.67 -3.14
C ILE A 196 13.10 10.79 -3.75
N ARG A 197 14.14 10.62 -2.93
CA ARG A 197 15.55 10.77 -3.32
C ARG A 197 16.41 9.63 -2.76
N PRO A 198 16.16 8.37 -3.17
CA PRO A 198 16.89 7.22 -2.63
C PRO A 198 18.39 7.26 -2.96
N HIS A 199 18.76 7.86 -4.09
CA HIS A 199 20.14 7.99 -4.58
C HIS A 199 21.10 8.65 -3.59
N LEU A 200 20.60 9.54 -2.71
CA LEU A 200 21.44 10.18 -1.70
C LEU A 200 21.96 9.17 -0.67
N ARG A 201 21.11 8.20 -0.28
CA ARG A 201 21.46 7.16 0.71
C ARG A 201 22.08 5.92 0.08
N ASP A 202 21.70 5.60 -1.16
CA ASP A 202 22.33 4.52 -1.92
C ASP A 202 23.83 4.78 -2.10
N ARG A 203 24.24 6.03 -2.37
CA ARG A 203 25.65 6.42 -2.47
C ARG A 203 26.45 6.22 -1.19
N GLU A 204 25.78 6.18 -0.05
CA GLU A 204 26.38 5.98 1.27
C GLU A 204 26.30 4.50 1.71
N GLY A 205 25.79 3.60 0.86
CA GLY A 205 25.61 2.18 1.18
C GLY A 205 24.58 1.90 2.29
N MET A 206 23.80 2.90 2.68
CA MET A 206 22.95 2.83 3.89
C MET A 206 21.50 2.41 3.61
N LEU A 207 21.19 2.01 2.37
CA LEU A 207 19.80 1.79 1.96
C LEU A 207 19.48 0.36 1.59
N THR A 208 20.39 -0.33 0.91
CA THR A 208 20.12 -1.63 0.29
C THR A 208 20.96 -2.71 0.98
N PHE A 209 20.30 -3.69 1.58
CA PHE A 209 20.92 -4.77 2.34
C PHE A 209 20.53 -6.12 1.74
N GLN A 210 21.40 -7.13 1.84
CA GLN A 210 20.94 -8.50 1.64
C GLN A 210 20.02 -8.90 2.80
N VAL A 211 19.04 -9.78 2.55
CA VAL A 211 18.12 -10.23 3.61
C VAL A 211 18.85 -10.88 4.80
N SER A 212 19.95 -11.60 4.53
CA SER A 212 20.81 -12.21 5.56
C SER A 212 21.47 -11.18 6.45
N GLU A 213 22.01 -10.11 5.85
CA GLU A 213 22.63 -8.99 6.56
C GLU A 213 21.61 -8.24 7.42
N PHE A 214 20.42 -7.98 6.88
CA PHE A 214 19.36 -7.25 7.58
C PHE A 214 18.78 -7.99 8.79
N LEU A 215 18.84 -9.32 8.81
CA LEU A 215 18.27 -10.16 9.86
C LEU A 215 19.19 -10.39 11.07
N ASN A 216 20.48 -10.12 10.92
CA ASN A 216 21.47 -10.17 12.01
C ASN A 216 21.24 -9.00 12.96
#